data_AF-A0A1A9QYZ1-F1
#
_entry.id   AF-A0A1A9QYZ1-F1
#
_cell.length_a   1.000
_cell.length_b   1.000
_cell.length_c   1.000
_cell.angle_alpha   90.00
_cell.angle_beta   90.00
_cell.angle_gamma   90.00
#
_symmetry.space_group_name_H-M   'P 1'
#
loop_
_entity.id
_entity.type
_entity.pdbx_description
1 polymer ?
#
loop_
_entity_poly.entity_id
_entity_poly.type
_entity_poly.pdbx_seq_one_letter_code
_entity_poly.pdbx_strand_id
1 'polypeptide(L)'
;MFEMIIPQDAHVLMRINECDKGAENARFCISPLPLPTKNKQAHVMPSLDVRYDNVTMDIREGARPDGLIAAGHTLTSGFLWIFCLGLFLLLIVPIDGFGYVETLTLCLAGLYALFLFVFNPAVSFVNTQLKRATPVRFNRQRREVAFVVAPSDRFWLPAPDNLWFMGLGPIAMSIVSGPIAIFNISQWLVGAEETFPLGQVLFHAMAMAILFGYTSVYDHIAYLCKRERRTVLVPWEDLVAIVGVSWSVALKDVSNFGWSLTLLVPDPERPGYSMPGAGIILSADGELEALAQWEYFRCFMEEGPDAITPTARGWGLEWYDDYVAHEKAECKRTNNKARWRRFRRKRMWEHARLANWYTDYRTKHVLPKAIPKDWLAEWSTPLPPLEWARPSPALTELSAVLCAAYRRGETLITMGDIEKRFGVTVPSASQRAYPTFPFRRGGSR
;
A
#
# COMPACT_ATOMS: atom_id res chain seq x y z
N MET A 1 10.89 -1.64 -9.11
CA MET A 1 10.87 -3.11 -9.20
C MET A 1 11.85 -3.62 -8.18
N PHE A 2 11.36 -3.88 -6.97
CA PHE A 2 12.16 -4.64 -6.02
C PHE A 2 12.37 -6.01 -6.68
N GLU A 3 13.61 -6.33 -7.03
CA GLU A 3 14.05 -7.71 -6.80
C GLU A 3 13.69 -7.93 -5.34
N MET A 4 12.66 -8.74 -5.16
CA MET A 4 12.26 -9.27 -3.88
C MET A 4 13.58 -9.80 -3.30
N ILE A 5 14.17 -9.12 -2.32
CA ILE A 5 15.27 -9.68 -1.53
C ILE A 5 14.59 -10.74 -0.67
N ILE A 6 14.20 -11.80 -1.35
CA ILE A 6 14.16 -13.15 -0.85
C ILE A 6 15.61 -13.35 -0.39
N PRO A 7 15.86 -13.57 0.92
CA PRO A 7 17.19 -13.94 1.39
C PRO A 7 17.75 -15.01 0.47
N GLN A 8 19.05 -14.95 0.17
CA GLN A 8 19.72 -15.95 -0.67
C GLN A 8 19.54 -17.39 -0.17
N ASP A 9 18.98 -17.58 1.03
CA ASP A 9 18.65 -18.88 1.62
C ASP A 9 17.18 -19.32 1.48
N ALA A 10 16.30 -18.53 0.84
CA ALA A 10 14.91 -18.96 0.60
C ALA A 10 14.77 -19.89 -0.62
N HIS A 11 15.68 -20.86 -0.67
CA HIS A 11 15.72 -21.98 -1.62
C HIS A 11 14.77 -23.13 -1.24
N VAL A 12 13.81 -22.90 -0.34
CA VAL A 12 12.85 -23.94 0.05
C VAL A 12 11.47 -23.50 -0.37
N LEU A 13 10.94 -24.23 -1.34
CA LEU A 13 9.53 -24.31 -1.72
C LEU A 13 8.71 -24.51 -0.44
N MET A 14 8.24 -23.42 0.18
CA MET A 14 7.50 -23.51 1.46
C MET A 14 6.28 -24.40 1.25
N ARG A 15 6.22 -25.52 1.97
CA ARG A 15 5.10 -26.46 1.90
C ARG A 15 3.88 -25.87 2.59
N ILE A 16 2.70 -26.41 2.29
CA ILE A 16 1.46 -25.92 2.91
C ILE A 16 1.57 -26.03 4.44
N ASN A 17 1.39 -24.89 5.11
CA ASN A 17 1.48 -24.68 6.56
C ASN A 17 2.87 -24.92 7.17
N GLU A 18 3.93 -24.87 6.36
CA GLU A 18 5.30 -24.82 6.85
C GLU A 18 5.53 -23.47 7.56
N CYS A 19 5.86 -23.55 8.86
CA CYS A 19 6.17 -22.40 9.69
C CYS A 19 7.68 -22.31 9.84
N ASP A 20 8.31 -21.38 9.11
CA ASP A 20 9.70 -21.06 9.35
C ASP A 20 9.79 -20.21 10.63
N LYS A 21 10.16 -20.87 11.74
CA LYS A 21 10.46 -20.22 13.02
C LYS A 21 11.93 -19.82 13.13
N GLY A 22 12.76 -20.09 12.12
CA GLY A 22 14.21 -19.94 12.14
C GLY A 22 14.72 -18.55 11.78
N ALA A 23 13.91 -17.70 11.11
CA ALA A 23 14.37 -16.42 10.59
C ALA A 23 13.55 -15.23 11.12
N GLU A 24 13.58 -14.98 12.44
CA GLU A 24 13.09 -13.77 13.14
C GLU A 24 11.66 -13.25 12.83
N ASN A 25 10.91 -13.88 11.92
CA ASN A 25 9.59 -13.47 11.43
C ASN A 25 8.78 -14.73 11.09
N ALA A 26 7.74 -15.02 11.87
CA ALA A 26 6.84 -16.14 11.57
C ALA A 26 6.17 -15.93 10.20
N ARG A 27 6.33 -16.92 9.30
CA ARG A 27 5.65 -17.00 8.02
C ARG A 27 4.83 -18.28 7.97
N PHE A 28 3.62 -18.20 7.44
CA PHE A 28 2.69 -19.30 7.25
C PHE A 28 2.28 -19.34 5.78
N CYS A 29 2.70 -20.37 5.06
CA CYS A 29 2.21 -20.62 3.72
C CYS A 29 0.83 -21.27 3.80
N ILE A 30 -0.21 -20.66 3.25
CA ILE A 30 -1.60 -21.16 3.33
C ILE A 30 -2.13 -21.69 1.99
N SER A 31 -1.27 -21.71 0.97
CA SER A 31 -1.56 -22.13 -0.42
C SER A 31 -0.31 -22.82 -1.01
N PRO A 32 -0.38 -23.64 -2.09
CA PRO A 32 -1.11 -23.38 -3.34
C PRO A 32 -2.59 -23.81 -3.36
N LEU A 33 -3.01 -24.75 -2.51
CA LEU A 33 -4.42 -25.11 -2.41
C LEU A 33 -5.18 -24.10 -1.53
N PRO A 34 -6.34 -23.58 -1.95
CA PRO A 34 -7.10 -22.57 -1.23
C PRO A 34 -7.84 -23.13 -0.01
N LEU A 35 -7.09 -23.51 1.02
CA LEU A 35 -7.61 -24.24 2.17
C LEU A 35 -8.36 -23.32 3.14
N PRO A 36 -9.46 -23.81 3.75
CA PRO A 36 -10.23 -23.03 4.71
C PRO A 36 -9.43 -22.83 5.99
N THR A 37 -9.39 -21.61 6.53
CA THR A 37 -8.76 -21.34 7.83
C THR A 37 -9.80 -21.31 8.95
N LYS A 38 -11.09 -21.18 8.59
CA LYS A 38 -12.24 -20.96 9.48
C LYS A 38 -12.12 -19.75 10.39
N ASN A 39 -11.16 -18.86 10.14
CA ASN A 39 -11.07 -17.60 10.85
C ASN A 39 -12.01 -16.57 10.19
N LYS A 40 -13.32 -16.72 10.44
CA LYS A 40 -14.35 -15.79 9.95
C LYS A 40 -14.39 -14.47 10.73
N GLN A 41 -13.56 -14.30 11.76
CA GLN A 41 -13.50 -13.08 12.57
C GLN A 41 -12.74 -11.97 11.81
N ALA A 42 -13.37 -11.42 10.78
CA ALA A 42 -13.04 -10.11 10.28
C ALA A 42 -14.27 -9.22 10.37
N HIS A 43 -14.50 -8.70 11.57
CA HIS A 43 -15.26 -7.46 11.64
C HIS A 43 -14.34 -6.38 11.10
N VAL A 44 -14.68 -5.88 9.90
CA VAL A 44 -14.12 -4.66 9.30
C VAL A 44 -12.66 -4.82 8.86
N MET A 45 -12.42 -4.94 7.54
CA MET A 45 -11.08 -4.82 6.94
C MET A 45 -10.94 -3.46 6.26
N PRO A 46 -10.73 -2.37 7.02
CA PRO A 46 -10.68 -1.03 6.45
C PRO A 46 -9.38 -0.80 5.64
N SER A 47 -8.45 -1.75 5.74
CA SER A 47 -7.15 -1.81 5.07
C SER A 47 -7.21 -2.23 3.60
N LEU A 48 -8.35 -2.75 3.14
CA LEU A 48 -8.59 -3.23 1.79
C LEU A 48 -9.62 -2.37 1.04
N ASP A 49 -9.33 -2.04 -0.21
CA ASP A 49 -10.35 -1.55 -1.16
C ASP A 49 -10.81 -2.76 -1.97
N VAL A 50 -12.03 -3.20 -1.68
CA VAL A 50 -12.66 -4.35 -2.33
C VAL A 50 -13.90 -3.88 -3.06
N ARG A 51 -14.01 -4.27 -4.32
CA ARG A 51 -15.23 -4.09 -5.13
C ARG A 51 -15.59 -5.42 -5.74
N TYR A 52 -16.81 -5.88 -5.53
CA TYR A 52 -17.23 -7.18 -6.03
C TYR A 52 -18.64 -7.12 -6.61
N ASP A 53 -18.90 -8.05 -7.50
CA ASP A 53 -20.22 -8.40 -8.02
C ASP A 53 -20.44 -9.91 -7.85
N ASN A 54 -21.42 -10.48 -8.55
CA ASN A 54 -21.73 -11.91 -8.44
C ASN A 54 -20.69 -12.85 -9.09
N VAL A 55 -19.75 -12.31 -9.87
CA VAL A 55 -18.79 -13.04 -10.71
C VAL A 55 -17.35 -12.72 -10.33
N THR A 56 -17.05 -11.44 -10.13
CA THR A 56 -15.69 -10.92 -9.95
C THR A 56 -15.53 -10.10 -8.70
N MET A 57 -14.29 -10.09 -8.20
CA MET A 57 -13.87 -9.28 -7.06
C MET A 57 -12.55 -8.62 -7.40
N ASP A 58 -12.56 -7.30 -7.45
CA ASP A 58 -11.37 -6.47 -7.54
C ASP A 58 -10.85 -6.19 -6.13
N ILE A 59 -9.61 -6.55 -5.87
CA ILE A 59 -8.91 -6.25 -4.63
C ILE A 59 -7.76 -5.30 -4.85
N ARG A 60 -7.59 -4.40 -3.89
CA ARG A 60 -6.50 -3.45 -3.82
C ARG A 60 -6.14 -3.17 -2.38
N GLU A 61 -4.92 -2.69 -2.23
CA GLU A 61 -4.53 -2.02 -1.01
C GLU A 61 -5.33 -0.71 -0.85
N GLY A 62 -6.10 -0.59 0.24
CA GLY A 62 -6.92 0.58 0.53
C GLY A 62 -6.09 1.78 1.02
N ALA A 63 -6.62 2.99 0.81
CA ALA A 63 -6.00 4.20 1.36
C ALA A 63 -6.24 4.30 2.88
N ARG A 64 -5.19 4.59 3.65
CA ARG A 64 -5.25 4.84 5.10
C ARG A 64 -4.98 6.33 5.42
N PRO A 65 -5.58 6.87 6.50
CA PRO A 65 -5.37 8.25 6.92
C PRO A 65 -4.09 8.43 7.74
N ASP A 66 -3.46 7.35 8.20
CA ASP A 66 -2.36 7.39 9.18
C ASP A 66 -1.17 8.23 8.70
N GLY A 67 -0.69 8.04 7.47
CA GLY A 67 0.36 8.88 6.89
C GLY A 67 -0.02 10.36 6.80
N LEU A 68 -1.29 10.69 6.57
CA LEU A 68 -1.78 12.08 6.55
C LEU A 68 -1.97 12.66 7.95
N ILE A 69 -2.35 11.83 8.92
CA ILE A 69 -2.43 12.19 10.35
C ILE A 69 -1.02 12.48 10.86
N ALA A 70 -0.04 11.62 10.54
CA ALA A 70 1.36 11.82 10.86
C ALA A 70 1.91 13.09 10.18
N ALA A 71 1.58 13.31 8.91
CA ALA A 71 1.90 14.55 8.19
C ALA A 71 1.32 15.79 8.89
N GLY A 72 0.03 15.78 9.25
CA GLY A 72 -0.62 16.87 9.98
C GLY A 72 0.04 17.15 11.34
N HIS A 73 0.43 16.09 12.07
CA HIS A 73 1.16 16.21 13.32
C HIS A 73 2.56 16.83 13.11
N THR A 74 3.29 16.39 12.10
CA THR A 74 4.63 16.89 11.76
C THR A 74 4.58 18.35 11.31
N LEU A 75 3.60 18.74 10.49
CA LEU A 75 3.39 20.13 10.09
C LEU A 75 3.12 21.03 11.30
N THR A 76 2.23 20.63 12.19
CA THR A 76 1.87 21.45 13.37
C THR A 76 3.05 21.57 14.34
N SER A 77 3.71 20.45 14.63
CA SER A 77 4.86 20.41 15.53
C SER A 77 6.05 21.18 14.96
N GLY A 78 6.34 20.99 13.67
CA GLY A 78 7.42 21.69 12.99
C GLY A 78 7.15 23.19 12.85
N PHE A 79 5.90 23.59 12.56
CA PHE A 79 5.50 24.99 12.53
C PHE A 79 5.73 25.66 13.90
N LEU A 80 5.28 25.00 14.98
CA LEU A 80 5.48 25.52 16.34
C LEU A 80 6.97 25.64 16.66
N TRP A 81 7.77 24.64 16.30
CA TRP A 81 9.21 24.66 16.53
C TRP A 81 9.90 25.80 15.77
N ILE A 82 9.60 25.99 14.48
CA ILE A 82 10.15 27.09 13.67
C ILE A 82 9.67 28.44 14.19
N PHE A 83 8.41 28.56 14.61
CA PHE A 83 7.87 29.78 15.21
C PHE A 83 8.59 30.13 16.52
N CYS A 84 8.76 29.16 17.43
CA CYS A 84 9.50 29.36 18.68
C CYS A 84 10.97 29.70 18.43
N LEU A 85 11.62 29.02 17.47
CA LEU A 85 12.99 29.33 17.06
C LEU A 85 13.07 30.75 16.51
N GLY A 86 12.13 31.15 15.66
CA GLY A 86 12.05 32.51 15.13
C GLY A 86 11.90 33.56 16.22
N LEU A 87 11.01 33.35 17.18
CA LEU A 87 10.87 34.24 18.34
C LEU A 87 12.16 34.30 19.18
N PHE A 88 12.80 33.16 19.42
CA PHE A 88 14.06 33.11 20.15
C PHE A 88 15.17 33.88 19.43
N LEU A 89 15.32 33.69 18.12
CA LEU A 89 16.29 34.41 17.31
C LEU A 89 16.00 35.90 17.30
N LEU A 90 14.74 36.32 17.17
CA LEU A 90 14.35 37.73 17.24
C LEU A 90 14.70 38.39 18.58
N LEU A 91 14.73 37.64 19.68
CA LEU A 91 15.14 38.15 20.99
C LEU A 91 16.67 38.30 21.12
N ILE A 92 17.46 37.58 20.31
CA ILE A 92 18.94 37.56 20.36
C ILE A 92 19.56 38.40 19.24
N VAL A 93 18.82 38.70 18.17
CA VAL A 93 19.17 39.67 17.11
C VAL A 93 19.87 40.94 17.64
N PRO A 94 19.45 41.56 18.76
CA PRO A 94 20.13 42.75 19.29
C PRO A 94 21.54 42.51 19.87
N ILE A 95 21.95 41.26 20.07
CA ILE A 95 23.16 40.87 20.83
C ILE A 95 24.30 40.43 19.90
N ASP A 96 24.01 39.73 18.79
CA ASP A 96 25.02 39.02 17.98
C ASP A 96 25.13 39.47 16.51
N GLY A 97 24.60 40.63 16.14
CA GLY A 97 24.74 41.16 14.77
C GLY A 97 23.98 40.37 13.69
N PHE A 98 23.16 39.40 14.10
CA PHE A 98 22.21 38.69 13.23
C PHE A 98 21.04 39.63 12.93
N GLY A 99 20.76 39.98 11.68
CA GLY A 99 19.70 40.92 11.36
C GLY A 99 18.29 40.29 11.38
N TYR A 100 17.29 41.16 11.42
CA TYR A 100 15.87 40.77 11.41
C TYR A 100 15.49 40.05 10.11
N VAL A 101 16.14 40.41 8.99
CA VAL A 101 15.83 39.86 7.67
C VAL A 101 16.39 38.45 7.53
N GLU A 102 17.61 38.20 7.99
CA GLU A 102 18.22 36.87 8.05
C GLU A 102 17.41 35.93 8.95
N THR A 103 16.93 36.43 10.08
CA THR A 103 16.06 35.68 10.99
C THR A 103 14.74 35.28 10.32
N LEU A 104 14.07 36.23 9.65
CA LEU A 104 12.83 35.96 8.91
C LEU A 104 13.06 34.94 7.79
N THR A 105 14.18 35.06 7.10
CA THR A 105 14.59 34.19 5.99
C THR A 105 14.81 32.76 6.46
N LEU A 106 15.52 32.57 7.56
CA LEU A 106 15.72 31.25 8.17
C LEU A 106 14.37 30.61 8.54
N CYS A 107 13.45 31.40 9.11
CA CYS A 107 12.12 30.92 9.49
C CYS A 107 11.30 30.52 8.25
N LEU A 108 11.27 31.36 7.22
CA LEU A 108 10.56 31.07 5.98
C LEU A 108 11.18 29.87 5.23
N ALA A 109 12.50 29.76 5.21
CA ALA A 109 13.20 28.61 4.64
C ALA A 109 12.90 27.31 5.39
N GLY A 110 12.88 27.36 6.73
CA GLY A 110 12.48 26.23 7.57
C GLY A 110 11.03 25.82 7.31
N LEU A 111 10.11 26.78 7.24
CA LEU A 111 8.68 26.51 6.96
C LEU A 111 8.48 25.92 5.57
N TYR A 112 9.21 26.44 4.58
CA TYR A 112 9.19 25.93 3.22
C TYR A 112 9.71 24.49 3.15
N ALA A 113 10.86 24.21 3.78
CA ALA A 113 11.44 22.88 3.82
C ALA A 113 10.51 21.89 4.54
N LEU A 114 9.90 22.30 5.66
CA LEU A 114 8.92 21.49 6.39
C LEU A 114 7.70 21.17 5.52
N PHE A 115 7.15 22.17 4.83
CA PHE A 115 6.00 21.98 3.96
C PHE A 115 6.31 21.00 2.83
N LEU A 116 7.46 21.14 2.15
CA LEU A 116 7.87 20.22 1.09
C LEU A 116 8.16 18.81 1.62
N PHE A 117 8.86 18.70 2.75
CA PHE A 117 9.21 17.43 3.36
C PHE A 117 7.97 16.65 3.78
N VAL A 118 6.88 17.32 4.17
CA VAL A 118 5.64 16.64 4.52
C VAL A 118 4.77 16.41 3.29
N PHE A 119 4.57 17.44 2.45
CA PHE A 119 3.67 17.38 1.30
C PHE A 119 4.11 16.35 0.26
N ASN A 120 5.41 16.26 -0.02
CA ASN A 120 5.91 15.35 -1.04
C ASN A 120 5.62 13.87 -0.68
N PRO A 121 6.10 13.31 0.45
CA PRO A 121 5.81 11.93 0.81
C PRO A 121 4.32 11.71 1.15
N ALA A 122 3.68 12.59 1.92
CA ALA A 122 2.32 12.35 2.40
C ALA A 122 1.26 12.50 1.30
N VAL A 123 1.50 13.36 0.30
CA VAL A 123 0.53 13.68 -0.75
C VAL A 123 0.98 13.18 -2.11
N SER A 124 2.11 13.67 -2.62
CA SER A 124 2.52 13.46 -4.02
C SER A 124 2.99 12.04 -4.29
N PHE A 125 3.84 11.51 -3.41
CA PHE A 125 4.32 10.12 -3.45
C PHE A 125 3.14 9.16 -3.34
N VAL A 126 2.39 9.19 -2.23
CA VAL A 126 1.26 8.28 -2.00
C VAL A 126 0.24 8.35 -3.14
N ASN A 127 -0.11 9.55 -3.63
CA ASN A 127 -1.03 9.65 -4.77
C ASN A 127 -0.49 8.98 -6.03
N THR A 128 0.81 9.10 -6.29
CA THR A 128 1.45 8.46 -7.45
C THR A 128 1.46 6.96 -7.30
N GLN A 129 1.74 6.46 -6.10
CA GLN A 129 1.64 5.04 -5.79
C GLN A 129 0.21 4.55 -6.03
N LEU A 130 -0.80 5.22 -5.46
CA LEU A 130 -2.22 4.82 -5.60
C LEU A 130 -2.69 4.82 -7.06
N LYS A 131 -2.24 5.76 -7.89
CA LYS A 131 -2.53 5.79 -9.34
C LYS A 131 -1.85 4.67 -10.13
N ARG A 132 -0.77 4.09 -9.59
CA ARG A 132 0.03 3.05 -10.24
C ARG A 132 -0.20 1.65 -9.68
N ALA A 133 -0.91 1.57 -8.55
CA ALA A 133 -1.29 0.33 -7.87
C ALA A 133 -1.92 -0.66 -8.85
N THR A 134 -1.32 -1.83 -8.93
CA THR A 134 -1.79 -2.91 -9.80
C THR A 134 -3.05 -3.54 -9.19
N PRO A 135 -4.18 -3.55 -9.91
CA PRO A 135 -5.34 -4.30 -9.44
C PRO A 135 -5.07 -5.81 -9.51
N VAL A 136 -5.70 -6.55 -8.61
CA VAL A 136 -5.84 -8.01 -8.71
C VAL A 136 -7.33 -8.31 -8.80
N ARG A 137 -7.74 -9.07 -9.82
CA ARG A 137 -9.14 -9.44 -10.03
C ARG A 137 -9.33 -10.94 -9.89
N PHE A 138 -10.26 -11.34 -9.03
CA PHE A 138 -10.70 -12.72 -8.90
C PHE A 138 -11.91 -12.97 -9.78
N ASN A 139 -12.01 -14.16 -10.36
CA ASN A 139 -13.22 -14.66 -11.02
C ASN A 139 -13.57 -16.03 -10.44
N ARG A 140 -14.68 -16.06 -9.68
CA ARG A 140 -15.13 -17.29 -9.00
C ARG A 140 -15.63 -18.36 -9.96
N GLN A 141 -16.28 -17.97 -11.05
CA GLN A 141 -16.89 -18.92 -11.99
C GLN A 141 -15.83 -19.64 -12.83
N ARG A 142 -14.76 -18.93 -13.18
CA ARG A 142 -13.60 -19.50 -13.89
C ARG A 142 -12.58 -20.14 -12.94
N ARG A 143 -12.66 -19.87 -11.63
CA ARG A 143 -11.63 -20.21 -10.63
C ARG A 143 -10.24 -19.74 -11.05
N GLU A 144 -10.16 -18.48 -11.46
CA GLU A 144 -8.93 -17.83 -11.95
C GLU A 144 -8.74 -16.46 -11.30
N VAL A 145 -7.49 -16.04 -11.18
CA VAL A 145 -7.07 -14.76 -10.61
C VAL A 145 -6.17 -14.03 -11.61
N ALA A 146 -6.52 -12.79 -11.91
CA ALA A 146 -5.79 -11.95 -12.83
C ALA A 146 -4.81 -11.03 -12.09
N PHE A 147 -3.52 -11.16 -12.39
CA PHE A 147 -2.46 -10.30 -11.86
C PHE A 147 -1.92 -9.39 -12.95
N VAL A 148 -1.63 -8.13 -12.62
CA VAL A 148 -0.92 -7.23 -13.52
C VAL A 148 0.58 -7.27 -13.22
N VAL A 149 1.35 -7.77 -14.18
CA VAL A 149 2.78 -8.00 -14.09
C VAL A 149 3.53 -6.90 -14.83
N ALA A 150 4.56 -6.36 -14.18
CA ALA A 150 5.48 -5.41 -14.79
C ALA A 150 6.43 -6.13 -15.75
N PRO A 151 6.85 -5.50 -16.86
CA PRO A 151 7.77 -6.13 -17.80
C PRO A 151 9.12 -6.40 -17.11
N SER A 152 9.68 -7.61 -17.29
CA SER A 152 10.80 -8.16 -16.52
C SER A 152 12.17 -7.57 -16.84
N ASP A 153 12.27 -6.77 -17.91
CA ASP A 153 13.50 -6.16 -18.39
C ASP A 153 14.01 -5.04 -17.46
N ARG A 154 15.30 -5.07 -17.14
CA ARG A 154 15.94 -4.05 -16.30
C ARG A 154 15.90 -2.71 -17.02
N PHE A 155 15.24 -1.73 -16.42
CA PHE A 155 15.21 -0.37 -16.95
C PHE A 155 16.29 0.47 -16.29
N TRP A 156 17.00 1.27 -17.08
CA TRP A 156 18.02 2.18 -16.58
C TRP A 156 17.43 3.40 -15.85
N LEU A 157 16.17 3.75 -16.10
CA LEU A 157 15.47 4.79 -15.35
C LEU A 157 14.81 4.22 -14.09
N PRO A 158 14.97 4.86 -12.91
CA PRO A 158 14.28 4.48 -11.69
C PRO A 158 12.76 4.51 -11.89
N ALA A 159 12.07 3.44 -11.54
CA ALA A 159 10.61 3.45 -11.57
C ALA A 159 10.07 4.54 -10.63
N PRO A 160 8.99 5.27 -10.96
CA PRO A 160 8.47 6.32 -10.10
C PRO A 160 8.00 5.81 -8.73
N ASP A 161 7.68 4.53 -8.64
CA ASP A 161 7.37 3.80 -7.42
C ASP A 161 8.59 3.38 -6.60
N ASN A 162 9.81 3.69 -7.06
CA ASN A 162 11.03 3.46 -6.29
C ASN A 162 11.12 4.45 -5.13
N LEU A 163 11.15 3.90 -3.90
CA LEU A 163 11.24 4.65 -2.65
C LEU A 163 12.45 5.59 -2.60
N TRP A 164 13.61 5.18 -3.10
CA TRP A 164 14.82 6.02 -3.09
C TRP A 164 14.69 7.20 -4.04
N PHE A 165 14.15 6.95 -5.23
CA PHE A 165 13.97 7.98 -6.23
C PHE A 165 12.90 8.98 -5.80
N MET A 166 11.78 8.52 -5.23
CA MET A 166 10.66 9.41 -4.97
C MET A 166 10.64 9.97 -3.54
N GLY A 167 11.25 9.27 -2.58
CA GLY A 167 11.49 9.75 -1.23
C GLY A 167 12.73 10.66 -1.16
N LEU A 168 13.93 10.13 -1.44
CA LEU A 168 15.17 10.82 -1.06
C LEU A 168 15.71 11.80 -2.10
N GLY A 169 15.60 11.50 -3.40
CA GLY A 169 16.08 12.41 -4.45
C GLY A 169 15.40 13.78 -4.41
N PRO A 170 14.06 13.86 -4.42
CA PRO A 170 13.28 15.08 -4.32
C PRO A 170 13.53 15.85 -3.03
N ILE A 171 13.65 15.13 -1.92
CA ILE A 171 13.95 15.70 -0.60
C ILE A 171 15.33 16.35 -0.64
N ALA A 172 16.37 15.66 -1.14
CA ALA A 172 17.72 16.21 -1.26
C ALA A 172 17.75 17.45 -2.18
N MET A 173 17.10 17.38 -3.34
CA MET A 173 17.02 18.51 -4.28
C MET A 173 16.29 19.72 -3.68
N SER A 174 15.24 19.50 -2.90
CA SER A 174 14.42 20.55 -2.28
C SER A 174 15.07 21.17 -1.04
N ILE A 175 15.68 20.35 -0.18
CA ILE A 175 16.36 20.78 1.05
C ILE A 175 17.58 21.65 0.73
N VAL A 176 18.27 21.39 -0.38
CA VAL A 176 19.44 22.18 -0.75
C VAL A 176 19.02 23.43 -1.53
N SER A 177 18.25 23.29 -2.61
CA SER A 177 18.02 24.42 -3.52
C SER A 177 17.04 25.47 -3.00
N GLY A 178 16.03 25.06 -2.22
CA GLY A 178 14.97 25.96 -1.70
C GLY A 178 15.49 26.95 -0.65
N PRO A 179 16.10 26.49 0.45
CA PRO A 179 16.69 27.36 1.46
C PRO A 179 17.76 28.32 0.90
N ILE A 180 18.60 27.85 -0.03
CA ILE A 180 19.59 28.70 -0.72
C ILE A 180 18.89 29.79 -1.54
N ALA A 181 17.80 29.46 -2.25
CA ALA A 181 17.05 30.46 -3.01
C ALA A 181 16.45 31.54 -2.10
N ILE A 182 15.88 31.14 -0.96
CA ILE A 182 15.30 32.07 0.02
C ILE A 182 16.39 32.95 0.63
N PHE A 183 17.55 32.36 0.97
CA PHE A 183 18.70 33.11 1.49
C PHE A 183 19.25 34.14 0.50
N ASN A 184 19.48 33.76 -0.75
CA ASN A 184 20.01 34.72 -1.73
C ASN A 184 19.01 35.85 -1.98
N ILE A 185 17.70 35.54 -2.05
CA ILE A 185 16.65 36.58 -2.17
C ILE A 185 16.71 37.53 -0.98
N SER A 186 16.94 37.02 0.23
CA SER A 186 17.03 37.88 1.41
C SER A 186 18.25 38.79 1.39
N GLN A 187 19.42 38.26 0.98
CA GLN A 187 20.65 39.03 0.84
C GLN A 187 20.51 40.13 -0.20
N TRP A 188 19.83 39.85 -1.31
CA TRP A 188 19.47 40.85 -2.30
C TRP A 188 18.51 41.92 -1.74
N LEU A 189 17.49 41.53 -0.96
CA LEU A 189 16.54 42.47 -0.36
C LEU A 189 17.18 43.45 0.64
N VAL A 190 18.25 43.04 1.34
CA VAL A 190 19.01 43.93 2.25
C VAL A 190 20.11 44.70 1.54
N GLY A 191 20.26 44.54 0.22
CA GLY A 191 21.27 45.21 -0.58
C GLY A 191 22.68 44.66 -0.42
N ALA A 192 22.85 43.48 0.18
CA ALA A 192 24.14 42.80 0.29
C ALA A 192 24.56 42.15 -1.04
N GLU A 193 23.60 41.75 -1.87
CA GLU A 193 23.83 41.32 -3.26
C GLU A 193 23.32 42.39 -4.23
N GLU A 194 24.15 42.81 -5.18
CA GLU A 194 23.77 43.81 -6.20
C GLU A 194 22.83 43.24 -7.26
N THR A 195 22.89 41.92 -7.49
CA THR A 195 22.13 41.24 -8.55
C THR A 195 21.07 40.30 -7.97
N PHE A 196 19.84 40.40 -8.46
CA PHE A 196 18.77 39.46 -8.10
C PHE A 196 19.18 38.02 -8.49
N PRO A 197 19.01 37.01 -7.61
CA PRO A 197 19.49 35.64 -7.82
C PRO A 197 18.59 34.82 -8.76
N LEU A 198 18.30 35.35 -9.95
CA LEU A 198 17.39 34.77 -10.94
C LEU A 198 17.78 33.32 -11.30
N GLY A 199 19.09 33.06 -11.48
CA GLY A 199 19.57 31.73 -11.83
C GLY A 199 19.21 30.66 -10.78
N GLN A 200 19.32 31.01 -9.49
CA GLN A 200 18.95 30.11 -8.39
C GLN A 200 17.43 29.87 -8.35
N VAL A 201 16.63 30.92 -8.60
CA VAL A 201 15.17 30.81 -8.67
C VAL A 201 14.76 29.89 -9.83
N LEU A 202 15.35 30.07 -11.01
CA LEU A 202 15.09 29.24 -12.19
C LEU A 202 15.52 27.78 -11.97
N PHE A 203 16.68 27.56 -11.34
CA PHE A 203 17.16 26.23 -10.99
C PHE A 203 16.18 25.51 -10.06
N HIS A 204 15.72 26.19 -9.01
CA HIS A 204 14.76 25.63 -8.08
C HIS A 204 13.41 25.32 -8.74
N ALA A 205 12.89 26.26 -9.56
CA ALA A 205 11.66 26.06 -10.32
C ALA A 205 11.76 24.85 -11.27
N MET A 206 12.89 24.69 -11.96
CA MET A 206 13.14 23.55 -12.83
C MET A 206 13.25 22.24 -12.04
N ALA A 207 13.93 22.23 -10.89
CA ALA A 207 13.99 21.06 -10.01
C ALA A 207 12.59 20.61 -9.55
N MET A 208 11.71 21.56 -9.22
CA MET A 208 10.32 21.27 -8.87
C MET A 208 9.51 20.76 -10.08
N ALA A 209 9.70 21.35 -11.26
CA ALA A 209 9.02 20.89 -12.48
C ALA A 209 9.41 19.45 -12.84
N ILE A 210 10.70 19.10 -12.72
CA ILE A 210 11.20 17.74 -12.95
C ILE A 210 10.60 16.78 -11.94
N LEU A 211 10.54 17.16 -10.67
CA LEU A 211 9.95 16.34 -9.61
C LEU A 211 8.51 15.92 -9.92
N PHE A 212 7.64 16.88 -10.25
CA PHE A 212 6.24 16.58 -10.55
C PHE A 212 6.04 15.94 -11.93
N GLY A 213 6.86 16.34 -12.91
CA GLY A 213 6.81 15.85 -14.28
C GLY A 213 7.45 14.48 -14.48
N TYR A 214 8.32 14.02 -13.58
CA TYR A 214 9.08 12.77 -13.73
C TYR A 214 8.18 11.57 -14.02
N THR A 215 7.05 11.48 -13.32
CA THR A 215 6.10 10.38 -13.50
C THR A 215 5.56 10.30 -14.93
N SER A 216 5.23 11.45 -15.52
CA SER A 216 4.75 11.57 -16.90
C SER A 216 5.86 11.32 -17.91
N VAL A 217 7.06 11.85 -17.66
CA VAL A 217 8.25 11.61 -18.50
C VAL A 217 8.61 10.13 -18.52
N TYR A 218 8.63 9.48 -17.35
CA TYR A 218 8.89 8.05 -17.22
C TYR A 218 7.87 7.23 -18.02
N ASP A 219 6.57 7.53 -17.88
CA ASP A 219 5.52 6.81 -18.60
C ASP A 219 5.62 7.00 -20.11
N HIS A 220 5.96 8.21 -20.56
CA HIS A 220 6.16 8.49 -21.98
C HIS A 220 7.36 7.72 -22.55
N ILE A 221 8.50 7.70 -21.84
CA ILE A 221 9.68 6.94 -22.27
C ILE A 221 9.38 5.43 -22.24
N ALA A 222 8.71 4.93 -21.20
CA ALA A 222 8.30 3.53 -21.12
C ALA A 222 7.38 3.14 -22.29
N TYR A 223 6.46 4.03 -22.67
CA TYR A 223 5.60 3.86 -23.84
C TYR A 223 6.41 3.80 -25.15
N LEU A 224 7.36 4.73 -25.36
CA LEU A 224 8.25 4.72 -26.53
C LEU A 224 9.10 3.45 -26.60
N CYS A 225 9.54 2.94 -25.45
CA CYS A 225 10.26 1.67 -25.34
C CYS A 225 9.35 0.43 -25.43
N LYS A 226 8.04 0.59 -25.70
CA LYS A 226 7.03 -0.50 -25.79
C LYS A 226 6.98 -1.39 -24.54
N ARG A 227 7.22 -0.82 -23.37
CA ARG A 227 7.20 -1.52 -22.07
C ARG A 227 5.78 -1.55 -21.52
N GLU A 228 4.99 -2.46 -22.06
CA GLU A 228 3.60 -2.65 -21.63
C GLU A 228 3.51 -3.62 -20.45
N ARG A 229 2.67 -3.27 -19.46
CA ARG A 229 2.28 -4.19 -18.40
C ARG A 229 1.42 -5.30 -19.03
N ARG A 230 1.54 -6.52 -18.51
CA ARG A 230 0.73 -7.66 -18.97
C ARG A 230 -0.12 -8.18 -17.83
N THR A 231 -1.31 -8.63 -18.15
CA THR A 231 -2.17 -9.35 -17.22
C THR A 231 -1.94 -10.85 -17.38
N VAL A 232 -1.67 -11.54 -16.28
CA VAL A 232 -1.45 -12.98 -16.23
C VAL A 232 -2.64 -13.61 -15.51
N LEU A 233 -3.26 -14.62 -16.12
CA LEU A 233 -4.35 -15.39 -15.52
C LEU A 233 -3.80 -16.63 -14.83
N VAL A 234 -3.99 -16.72 -13.52
CA VAL A 234 -3.48 -17.79 -12.67
C VAL A 234 -4.67 -18.59 -12.15
N PRO A 235 -4.69 -19.93 -12.30
CA PRO A 235 -5.69 -20.77 -11.65
C PRO A 235 -5.70 -20.53 -10.14
N TRP A 236 -6.88 -20.50 -9.54
CA TRP A 236 -7.05 -20.25 -8.10
C TRP A 236 -6.32 -21.27 -7.23
N GLU A 237 -6.16 -22.50 -7.71
CA GLU A 237 -5.45 -23.60 -7.03
C GLU A 237 -3.93 -23.63 -7.29
N ASP A 238 -3.42 -22.73 -8.15
CA ASP A 238 -1.98 -22.50 -8.34
C ASP A 238 -1.47 -21.27 -7.56
N LEU A 239 -2.38 -20.44 -7.05
CA LEU A 239 -2.02 -19.19 -6.38
C LEU A 239 -1.28 -19.48 -5.08
N VAL A 240 -0.11 -18.89 -4.88
CA VAL A 240 0.61 -18.99 -3.60
C VAL A 240 0.19 -17.85 -2.68
N ALA A 241 -0.19 -18.16 -1.44
CA ALA A 241 -0.57 -17.19 -0.44
C ALA A 241 0.23 -17.42 0.83
N ILE A 242 0.82 -16.34 1.35
CA ILE A 242 1.72 -16.37 2.50
C ILE A 242 1.26 -15.30 3.48
N VAL A 243 1.01 -15.70 4.72
CA VAL A 243 0.79 -14.80 5.85
C VAL A 243 2.07 -14.68 6.63
N GLY A 244 2.53 -13.46 6.88
CA GLY A 244 3.69 -13.28 7.73
C GLY A 244 4.02 -11.82 7.98
N VAL A 245 5.00 -11.61 8.84
CA VAL A 245 5.58 -10.29 9.04
C VAL A 245 6.44 -9.98 7.82
N SER A 246 6.04 -8.96 7.07
CA SER A 246 6.83 -8.44 5.96
C SER A 246 7.23 -7.01 6.24
N TRP A 247 8.40 -6.63 5.72
CA TRP A 247 8.70 -5.23 5.55
C TRP A 247 7.89 -4.73 4.37
N SER A 248 6.66 -4.29 4.63
CA SER A 248 5.83 -3.69 3.59
C SER A 248 6.15 -2.20 3.51
N VAL A 249 6.76 -1.77 2.41
CA VAL A 249 6.57 -0.39 1.92
C VAL A 249 5.19 -0.38 1.28
N ALA A 250 4.16 -0.49 2.12
CA ALA A 250 2.79 -0.40 1.65
C ALA A 250 2.61 0.96 0.96
N LEU A 251 1.63 1.05 0.05
CA LEU A 251 1.11 2.31 -0.48
C LEU A 251 0.62 3.29 0.63
N LYS A 252 0.73 2.87 1.90
CA LYS A 252 0.13 3.38 3.12
C LYS A 252 1.06 4.23 3.99
N ASP A 253 2.39 3.99 4.04
CA ASP A 253 3.26 4.63 5.04
C ASP A 253 4.77 4.66 4.70
N VAL A 254 5.52 5.48 5.44
CA VAL A 254 6.99 5.42 5.52
C VAL A 254 7.37 4.16 6.30
N SER A 255 7.79 3.11 5.58
CA SER A 255 8.45 1.88 6.07
C SER A 255 8.06 1.41 7.49
N ASN A 256 7.11 0.49 7.61
CA ASN A 256 6.79 -0.14 8.90
C ASN A 256 6.73 -1.68 8.79
N PHE A 257 7.17 -2.37 9.85
CA PHE A 257 7.01 -3.82 9.98
C PHE A 257 5.58 -4.13 10.41
N GLY A 258 4.90 -5.02 9.69
CA GLY A 258 3.52 -5.38 9.99
C GLY A 258 3.18 -6.78 9.48
N TRP A 259 2.09 -7.33 10.00
CA TRP A 259 1.51 -8.53 9.44
C TRP A 259 0.97 -8.24 8.04
N SER A 260 1.08 -9.21 7.16
CA SER A 260 0.62 -9.06 5.78
C SER A 260 0.21 -10.38 5.17
N LEU A 261 -0.77 -10.31 4.28
CA LEU A 261 -1.09 -11.38 3.34
C LEU A 261 -0.44 -11.05 2.00
N THR A 262 0.49 -11.90 1.57
CA THR A 262 1.18 -11.79 0.29
C THR A 262 0.60 -12.84 -0.65
N LEU A 263 0.03 -12.40 -1.78
CA LEU A 263 -0.39 -13.28 -2.87
C LEU A 263 0.66 -13.22 -3.97
N LEU A 264 1.19 -14.39 -4.35
CA LEU A 264 2.29 -14.55 -5.29
C LEU A 264 1.87 -15.46 -6.43
N VAL A 265 2.37 -15.13 -7.63
CA VAL A 265 2.22 -15.98 -8.80
C VAL A 265 3.47 -16.84 -8.91
N PRO A 266 3.38 -18.18 -8.86
CA PRO A 266 4.55 -19.04 -9.06
C PRO A 266 5.08 -18.86 -10.49
N ASP A 267 6.40 -18.93 -10.66
CA ASP A 267 7.05 -18.87 -11.97
C ASP A 267 7.06 -20.28 -12.61
N PRO A 268 6.38 -20.50 -13.75
CA PRO A 268 6.40 -21.78 -14.43
C PRO A 268 7.80 -22.19 -14.93
N GLU A 269 8.68 -21.22 -15.23
CA GLU A 269 10.02 -21.47 -15.76
C GLU A 269 11.04 -21.73 -14.64
N ARG A 270 10.79 -21.21 -13.44
CA ARG A 270 11.69 -21.31 -12.28
C ARG A 270 10.95 -21.84 -11.06
N PRO A 271 10.86 -23.17 -10.90
CA PRO A 271 10.23 -23.78 -9.74
C PRO A 271 10.78 -23.22 -8.42
N GLY A 272 9.89 -22.79 -7.53
CA GLY A 272 10.24 -22.19 -6.24
C GLY A 272 10.43 -20.67 -6.26
N TYR A 273 10.42 -20.03 -7.43
CA TYR A 273 10.42 -18.58 -7.55
C TYR A 273 9.02 -18.06 -7.91
N SER A 274 8.72 -16.83 -7.48
CA SER A 274 7.54 -16.10 -7.96
C SER A 274 7.88 -15.35 -9.25
N MET A 275 6.91 -15.22 -10.15
CA MET A 275 7.07 -14.43 -11.37
C MET A 275 7.48 -12.97 -11.03
N PRO A 276 8.55 -12.42 -11.62
CA PRO A 276 9.03 -11.08 -11.31
C PRO A 276 7.96 -10.01 -11.51
N GLY A 277 7.70 -9.22 -10.47
CA GLY A 277 6.70 -8.15 -10.51
C GLY A 277 5.25 -8.64 -10.54
N ALA A 278 5.00 -9.92 -10.27
CA ALA A 278 3.67 -10.50 -10.12
C ALA A 278 3.38 -10.77 -8.63
N GLY A 279 2.34 -10.13 -8.10
CA GLY A 279 1.88 -10.34 -6.74
C GLY A 279 1.33 -9.07 -6.10
N ILE A 280 0.68 -9.24 -4.94
CA ILE A 280 0.17 -8.15 -4.12
C ILE A 280 0.47 -8.43 -2.65
N ILE A 281 0.86 -7.38 -1.93
CA ILE A 281 1.04 -7.41 -0.48
C ILE A 281 -0.11 -6.61 0.13
N LEU A 282 -0.84 -7.22 1.03
CA LEU A 282 -1.95 -6.62 1.74
C LEU A 282 -1.59 -6.52 3.21
N SER A 283 -1.37 -5.31 3.71
CA SER A 283 -1.07 -5.12 5.14
C SER A 283 -2.29 -5.44 6.00
N ALA A 284 -2.02 -6.03 7.16
CA ALA A 284 -2.95 -6.36 8.22
C ALA A 284 -2.37 -5.87 9.57
N ASP A 285 -3.23 -5.51 10.51
CA ASP A 285 -2.83 -5.01 11.82
C ASP A 285 -2.43 -6.15 12.77
N GLY A 286 -2.73 -7.41 12.41
CA GLY A 286 -2.33 -8.61 13.15
C GLY A 286 -2.45 -9.91 12.34
N GLU A 287 -1.91 -11.00 12.89
CA GLU A 287 -1.95 -12.34 12.30
C GLU A 287 -3.38 -12.81 11.99
N LEU A 288 -4.30 -12.61 12.93
CA LEU A 288 -5.70 -13.00 12.76
C LEU A 288 -6.39 -12.22 11.65
N GLU A 289 -6.08 -10.93 11.48
CA GLU A 289 -6.62 -10.15 10.36
C GLU A 289 -6.06 -10.67 9.03
N ALA A 290 -4.76 -10.96 8.93
CA ALA A 290 -4.17 -11.51 7.70
C ALA A 290 -4.79 -12.87 7.31
N LEU A 291 -5.03 -13.75 8.28
CA LEU A 291 -5.73 -15.02 8.05
C LEU A 291 -7.20 -14.82 7.67
N ALA A 292 -7.85 -13.81 8.25
CA ALA A 292 -9.22 -13.48 7.89
C ALA A 292 -9.31 -12.86 6.49
N GLN A 293 -8.33 -12.05 6.06
CA GLN A 293 -8.22 -11.53 4.68
C GLN A 293 -8.19 -12.67 3.66
N TRP A 294 -7.45 -13.73 3.95
CA TRP A 294 -7.45 -14.92 3.10
C TRP A 294 -8.81 -15.64 3.09
N GLU A 295 -9.39 -15.88 4.27
CA GLU A 295 -10.70 -16.53 4.37
C GLU A 295 -11.79 -15.72 3.67
N TYR A 296 -11.67 -14.39 3.65
CA TYR A 296 -12.55 -13.48 2.91
C TYR A 296 -12.49 -13.73 1.40
N PHE A 297 -11.29 -13.80 0.83
CA PHE A 297 -11.13 -14.11 -0.60
C PHE A 297 -11.57 -15.53 -0.93
N ARG A 298 -11.25 -16.50 -0.06
CA ARG A 298 -11.68 -17.89 -0.23
C ARG A 298 -13.20 -18.03 -0.18
N CYS A 299 -13.89 -17.42 0.79
CA CYS A 299 -15.35 -17.43 0.88
C CYS A 299 -15.98 -16.85 -0.39
N PHE A 300 -15.44 -15.74 -0.92
CA PHE A 300 -15.92 -15.19 -2.20
C PHE A 300 -15.75 -16.17 -3.36
N MET A 301 -14.59 -16.82 -3.48
CA MET A 301 -14.27 -17.75 -4.57
C MET A 301 -15.05 -19.06 -4.49
N GLU A 302 -15.25 -19.60 -3.29
CA GLU A 302 -15.85 -20.93 -3.07
C GLU A 302 -17.35 -20.89 -2.75
N GLU A 303 -17.78 -19.97 -1.88
CA GLU A 303 -19.14 -19.90 -1.35
C GLU A 303 -19.97 -18.79 -2.05
N GLY A 304 -19.31 -17.76 -2.58
CA GLY A 304 -19.92 -16.66 -3.33
C GLY A 304 -20.06 -15.35 -2.54
N PRO A 305 -20.65 -14.31 -3.16
CA PRO A 305 -20.75 -12.96 -2.58
C PRO A 305 -21.65 -12.89 -1.33
N ASP A 306 -22.60 -13.83 -1.18
CA ASP A 306 -23.51 -13.86 -0.02
C ASP A 306 -22.82 -14.38 1.25
N ALA A 307 -21.68 -15.08 1.10
CA ALA A 307 -20.93 -15.66 2.21
C ALA A 307 -19.94 -14.67 2.84
N ILE A 308 -19.65 -13.56 2.16
CA ILE A 308 -18.75 -12.52 2.65
C ILE A 308 -19.53 -11.40 3.32
N THR A 309 -18.99 -10.88 4.42
CA THR A 309 -19.50 -9.63 4.99
C THR A 309 -19.16 -8.47 4.07
N PRO A 310 -20.04 -7.47 3.92
CA PRO A 310 -19.64 -6.22 3.30
C PRO A 310 -18.40 -5.69 4.01
N THR A 311 -17.35 -5.35 3.26
CA THR A 311 -16.21 -4.65 3.85
C THR A 311 -16.72 -3.39 4.51
N ALA A 312 -16.13 -3.00 5.64
CA ALA A 312 -16.46 -1.71 6.19
C ALA A 312 -16.16 -0.64 5.14
N ARG A 313 -17.04 0.35 5.03
CA ARG A 313 -16.70 1.59 4.33
C ARG A 313 -15.35 2.04 4.90
N GLY A 314 -14.36 2.20 4.00
CA GLY A 314 -12.97 2.43 4.37
C GLY A 314 -12.78 3.64 5.28
N TRP A 315 -11.54 3.98 5.62
CA TRP A 315 -11.15 5.07 6.52
C TRP A 315 -11.49 6.51 6.04
N GLY A 316 -12.73 6.74 5.64
CA GLY A 316 -13.27 8.01 5.19
C GLY A 316 -13.90 8.81 6.32
N LEU A 317 -14.63 9.86 5.95
CA LEU A 317 -15.19 10.82 6.90
C LEU A 317 -16.28 10.22 7.80
N GLU A 318 -17.10 9.31 7.26
CA GLU A 318 -18.16 8.62 8.00
C GLU A 318 -17.58 7.76 9.14
N TRP A 319 -16.56 6.95 8.82
CA TRP A 319 -15.83 6.17 9.83
C TRP A 319 -15.26 7.06 10.94
N TYR A 320 -14.68 8.20 10.58
CA TYR A 320 -14.14 9.15 11.55
C TYR A 320 -15.21 9.74 12.46
N ASP A 321 -16.38 10.11 11.89
CA ASP A 321 -17.49 10.66 12.66
C ASP A 321 -18.07 9.61 13.64
N ASP A 322 -18.19 8.35 13.21
CA ASP A 322 -18.60 7.23 14.08
C ASP A 322 -17.58 6.95 15.18
N TYR A 323 -16.28 6.96 14.85
CA TYR A 323 -15.20 6.78 15.82
C TYR A 323 -15.20 7.89 16.89
N VAL A 324 -15.37 9.15 16.48
CA VAL A 324 -15.49 10.29 17.40
C VAL A 324 -16.75 10.19 18.26
N ALA A 325 -17.86 9.72 17.70
CA ALA A 325 -19.10 9.50 18.44
C ALA A 325 -18.96 8.39 19.48
N HIS A 326 -18.33 7.27 19.12
CA HIS A 326 -18.02 6.16 20.03
C HIS A 326 -17.15 6.61 21.19
N GLU A 327 -16.03 7.30 20.92
CA GLU A 327 -15.13 7.81 21.97
C GLU A 327 -15.84 8.81 22.89
N LYS A 328 -16.72 9.64 22.35
CA LYS A 328 -17.55 10.57 23.13
C LYS A 328 -18.53 9.82 24.03
N ALA A 329 -19.14 8.74 23.54
CA ALA A 329 -20.05 7.89 24.32
C ALA A 329 -19.31 7.16 25.44
N GLU A 330 -18.14 6.57 25.17
CA GLU A 330 -17.30 5.94 26.20
C GLU A 330 -16.87 6.93 27.29
N CYS A 331 -16.44 8.13 26.90
CA CYS A 331 -16.04 9.16 27.85
C CYS A 331 -17.21 9.61 28.73
N LYS A 332 -18.44 9.65 28.20
CA LYS A 332 -19.65 9.90 28.98
C LYS A 332 -19.95 8.76 29.95
N ARG A 333 -19.88 7.50 29.47
CA ARG A 333 -20.12 6.30 30.29
C ARG A 333 -19.13 6.20 31.47
N THR A 334 -17.88 6.54 31.23
CA THR A 334 -16.80 6.51 32.25
C THR A 334 -16.65 7.82 33.03
N ASN A 335 -17.50 8.82 32.76
CA ASN A 335 -17.44 10.19 33.30
C ASN A 335 -16.05 10.88 33.20
N ASN A 336 -15.22 10.48 32.23
CA ASN A 336 -13.85 10.98 32.10
C ASN A 336 -13.76 12.16 31.12
N LYS A 337 -14.14 13.35 31.59
CA LYS A 337 -14.07 14.59 30.79
C LYS A 337 -12.63 14.96 30.36
N ALA A 338 -11.63 14.54 31.12
CA ALA A 338 -10.23 14.80 30.80
C ALA A 338 -9.75 13.98 29.59
N ARG A 339 -10.15 12.70 29.50
CA ARG A 339 -9.90 11.84 28.32
C ARG A 339 -10.46 12.48 27.06
N TRP A 340 -11.71 12.95 27.10
CA TRP A 340 -12.35 13.62 25.96
C TRP A 340 -11.60 14.88 25.49
N ARG A 341 -11.16 15.73 26.44
CA ARG A 341 -10.37 16.93 26.10
C ARG A 341 -9.03 16.58 25.48
N ARG A 342 -8.33 15.56 25.99
CA ARG A 342 -7.05 15.08 25.42
C ARG A 342 -7.27 14.52 24.02
N PHE A 343 -8.28 13.69 23.82
CA PHE A 343 -8.63 13.11 22.52
C PHE A 343 -8.91 14.20 21.48
N ARG A 344 -9.79 15.16 21.79
CA ARG A 344 -10.12 16.26 20.88
C ARG A 344 -8.90 17.10 20.50
N ARG A 345 -8.06 17.48 21.48
CA ARG A 345 -6.86 18.26 21.21
C ARG A 345 -5.88 17.49 20.32
N LYS A 346 -5.65 16.21 20.61
CA LYS A 346 -4.81 15.34 19.78
C LYS A 346 -5.32 15.28 18.34
N ARG A 347 -6.61 15.03 18.13
CA ARG A 347 -7.20 14.93 16.78
C ARG A 347 -7.24 16.25 16.01
N MET A 348 -7.40 17.37 16.71
CA MET A 348 -7.23 18.71 16.11
C MET A 348 -5.77 18.93 15.68
N TRP A 349 -4.81 18.62 16.56
CA TRP A 349 -3.38 18.78 16.29
C TRP A 349 -2.90 17.95 15.09
N GLU A 350 -3.41 16.73 14.97
CA GLU A 350 -3.09 15.83 13.86
C GLU A 350 -3.83 16.17 12.56
N HIS A 351 -4.73 17.16 12.56
CA HIS A 351 -5.61 17.45 11.42
C HIS A 351 -6.42 16.22 10.97
N ALA A 352 -6.83 15.37 11.93
CA ALA A 352 -7.37 14.03 11.64
C ALA A 352 -8.62 14.06 10.75
N ARG A 353 -9.49 15.08 10.90
CA ARG A 353 -10.68 15.22 10.04
C ARG A 353 -10.30 15.46 8.57
N LEU A 354 -9.29 16.31 8.32
CA LEU A 354 -8.80 16.58 6.97
C LEU A 354 -8.15 15.34 6.36
N ALA A 355 -7.37 14.60 7.16
CA ALA A 355 -6.76 13.33 6.74
C ALA A 355 -7.83 12.32 6.28
N ASN A 356 -8.89 12.11 7.07
CA ASN A 356 -9.97 11.19 6.71
C ASN A 356 -10.79 11.67 5.50
N TRP A 357 -11.06 12.98 5.37
CA TRP A 357 -11.69 13.53 4.17
C TRP A 357 -10.84 13.31 2.91
N TYR A 358 -9.53 13.53 3.00
CA TYR A 358 -8.64 13.38 1.86
C TYR A 358 -8.42 11.91 1.49
N THR A 359 -8.44 11.00 2.48
CA THR A 359 -8.48 9.55 2.25
C THR A 359 -9.74 9.15 1.49
N ASP A 360 -10.92 9.67 1.86
CA ASP A 360 -12.16 9.43 1.12
C ASP A 360 -12.08 9.94 -0.33
N TYR A 361 -11.51 11.13 -0.53
CA TYR A 361 -11.23 11.66 -1.87
C TYR A 361 -10.31 10.74 -2.68
N ARG A 362 -9.24 10.21 -2.07
CA ARG A 362 -8.32 9.25 -2.72
C ARG A 362 -9.03 7.98 -3.16
N THR A 363 -9.85 7.40 -2.29
CA THR A 363 -10.61 6.19 -2.57
C THR A 363 -11.64 6.40 -3.68
N LYS A 364 -12.29 7.57 -3.72
CA LYS A 364 -13.32 7.89 -4.72
C LYS A 364 -12.77 8.34 -6.07
N HIS A 365 -11.66 9.07 -6.10
CA HIS A 365 -11.20 9.77 -7.31
C HIS A 365 -9.78 9.42 -7.77
N VAL A 366 -8.90 8.93 -6.90
CA VAL A 366 -7.50 8.64 -7.25
C VAL A 366 -7.32 7.16 -7.55
N LEU A 367 -7.78 6.29 -6.65
CA LEU A 367 -7.70 4.83 -6.80
C LEU A 367 -8.36 4.34 -8.09
N PRO A 368 -9.58 4.74 -8.47
CA PRO A 368 -10.23 4.23 -9.68
C PRO A 368 -9.48 4.53 -10.98
N LYS A 369 -8.65 5.59 -11.01
CA LYS A 369 -7.86 5.96 -12.20
C LYS A 369 -6.76 4.95 -12.53
N ALA A 370 -6.42 4.07 -11.59
CA ALA A 370 -5.43 3.02 -11.81
C ALA A 370 -5.96 1.84 -12.65
N ILE A 371 -7.29 1.64 -12.76
CA ILE A 371 -7.90 0.58 -13.59
C ILE A 371 -8.33 1.16 -14.94
N PRO A 372 -7.90 0.57 -16.06
CA PRO A 372 -8.54 0.82 -17.35
C PRO A 372 -10.00 0.38 -17.33
N LYS A 373 -10.93 1.21 -17.83
CA LYS A 373 -12.37 0.89 -17.81
C LYS A 373 -12.71 -0.45 -18.47
N ASP A 374 -12.01 -0.78 -19.55
CA ASP A 374 -12.27 -2.00 -20.35
C ASP A 374 -11.38 -3.19 -19.92
N TRP A 375 -10.64 -3.07 -18.82
CA TRP A 375 -9.73 -4.13 -18.37
C TRP A 375 -10.51 -5.39 -18.03
N LEU A 376 -10.22 -6.48 -18.75
CA LEU A 376 -10.83 -7.80 -18.60
C LEU A 376 -12.37 -7.81 -18.71
N ALA A 377 -12.97 -6.88 -19.44
CA ALA A 377 -14.44 -6.80 -19.55
C ALA A 377 -15.08 -8.12 -20.03
N GLU A 378 -14.52 -8.70 -21.09
CA GLU A 378 -14.97 -10.00 -21.65
C GLU A 378 -14.72 -11.16 -20.69
N TRP A 379 -13.53 -11.24 -20.08
CA TRP A 379 -13.22 -12.30 -19.12
C TRP A 379 -14.10 -12.24 -17.86
N SER A 380 -14.60 -11.05 -17.52
CA SER A 380 -15.48 -10.80 -16.36
C SER A 380 -16.96 -11.06 -16.65
N THR A 381 -17.36 -11.43 -17.86
CA THR A 381 -18.77 -11.73 -18.16
C THR A 381 -19.22 -13.00 -17.45
N PRO A 382 -20.47 -13.04 -16.92
CA PRO A 382 -21.00 -14.22 -16.24
C PRO A 382 -21.08 -15.42 -17.19
N LEU A 383 -20.57 -16.55 -16.72
CA LEU A 383 -20.71 -17.87 -17.33
C LEU A 383 -21.99 -18.56 -16.86
N PRO A 384 -22.62 -19.39 -17.70
CA PRO A 384 -23.69 -20.30 -17.30
C PRO A 384 -23.23 -21.23 -16.15
N PRO A 385 -24.10 -21.58 -15.18
CA PRO A 385 -23.74 -22.44 -14.04
C PRO A 385 -23.14 -23.79 -14.41
N LEU A 386 -23.46 -24.33 -15.59
CA LEU A 386 -22.91 -25.61 -16.07
C LEU A 386 -21.44 -25.49 -16.48
N GLU A 387 -20.98 -24.29 -16.85
CA GLU A 387 -19.61 -24.02 -17.29
C GLU A 387 -18.70 -23.55 -16.15
N TRP A 388 -19.22 -23.50 -14.91
CA TRP A 388 -18.42 -23.10 -13.77
C TRP A 388 -17.34 -24.14 -13.48
N ALA A 389 -16.10 -23.66 -13.37
CA ALA A 389 -14.98 -24.48 -12.95
C ALA A 389 -15.24 -25.00 -11.53
N ARG A 390 -14.96 -26.29 -11.32
CA ARG A 390 -15.17 -26.95 -10.02
C ARG A 390 -13.84 -27.11 -9.27
N PRO A 391 -13.87 -27.13 -7.93
CA PRO A 391 -12.70 -27.47 -7.11
C PRO A 391 -12.10 -28.82 -7.53
N SER A 392 -10.78 -28.94 -7.46
CA SER A 392 -10.14 -30.24 -7.68
C SER A 392 -10.52 -31.26 -6.60
N PRO A 393 -10.43 -32.57 -6.90
CA PRO A 393 -10.63 -33.62 -5.91
C PRO A 393 -9.67 -33.48 -4.72
N ALA A 394 -8.41 -33.12 -4.97
CA ALA A 394 -7.39 -32.94 -3.94
C ALA A 394 -7.76 -31.81 -2.96
N LEU A 395 -8.23 -30.67 -3.48
CA LEU A 395 -8.72 -29.56 -2.66
C LEU A 395 -9.94 -29.98 -1.82
N THR A 396 -10.86 -30.72 -2.42
CA THR A 396 -12.11 -31.15 -1.75
C THR A 396 -11.80 -32.12 -0.60
N GLU A 397 -10.94 -33.11 -0.84
CA GLU A 397 -10.52 -34.09 0.16
C GLU A 397 -9.79 -33.41 1.32
N LEU A 398 -8.79 -32.58 1.02
CA LEU A 398 -8.00 -31.90 2.05
C LEU A 398 -8.84 -30.91 2.86
N SER A 399 -9.76 -30.19 2.20
CA SER A 399 -10.71 -29.30 2.88
C SER A 399 -11.63 -30.06 3.84
N ALA A 400 -12.06 -31.27 3.49
CA ALA A 400 -12.89 -32.10 4.37
C ALA A 400 -12.10 -32.57 5.61
N VAL A 401 -10.85 -33.01 5.41
CA VAL A 401 -9.94 -33.42 6.50
C VAL A 401 -9.70 -32.27 7.48
N LEU A 402 -9.39 -31.06 6.97
CA LEU A 402 -9.20 -29.87 7.80
C LEU A 402 -10.49 -29.46 8.51
N CYS A 403 -11.62 -29.49 7.82
CA CYS A 403 -12.91 -29.19 8.45
C CYS A 403 -13.23 -30.12 9.62
N ALA A 404 -12.88 -31.41 9.53
CA ALA A 404 -13.01 -32.36 10.62
C ALA A 404 -12.05 -32.02 11.77
N ALA A 405 -10.83 -31.61 11.47
CA ALA A 405 -9.86 -31.18 12.49
C ALA A 405 -10.30 -29.90 13.23
N TYR A 406 -10.84 -28.92 12.52
CA TYR A 406 -11.41 -27.72 13.15
C TYR A 406 -12.61 -28.02 14.05
N ARG A 407 -13.42 -29.04 13.74
CA ARG A 407 -14.51 -29.48 14.63
C ARG A 407 -13.99 -30.06 15.96
N ARG A 408 -12.74 -30.54 16.00
CA ARG A 408 -12.08 -31.01 17.22
C ARG A 408 -11.45 -29.87 18.05
N GLY A 409 -11.61 -28.61 17.64
CA GLY A 409 -11.06 -27.44 18.32
C GLY A 409 -9.61 -27.11 17.97
N GLU A 410 -9.03 -27.81 17.01
CA GLU A 410 -7.70 -27.51 16.48
C GLU A 410 -7.76 -26.26 15.57
N THR A 411 -6.66 -25.52 15.43
CA THR A 411 -6.55 -24.36 14.52
C THR A 411 -5.45 -24.58 13.49
N LEU A 412 -5.53 -23.92 12.33
CA LEU A 412 -4.53 -24.06 11.27
C LEU A 412 -3.11 -23.80 11.79
N ILE A 413 -2.94 -22.76 12.60
CA ILE A 413 -1.65 -22.36 13.20
C ILE A 413 -1.08 -23.47 14.09
N THR A 414 -1.94 -24.12 14.89
CA THR A 414 -1.52 -25.21 15.78
C THR A 414 -1.25 -26.53 15.05
N MET A 415 -1.68 -26.67 13.79
CA MET A 415 -1.61 -27.95 13.10
C MET A 415 -0.22 -28.31 12.58
N GLY A 416 0.63 -27.32 12.30
CA GLY A 416 1.93 -27.51 11.65
C GLY A 416 1.79 -28.02 10.21
N ASP A 417 2.87 -28.58 9.66
CA ASP A 417 2.94 -29.12 8.29
C ASP A 417 1.79 -30.11 8.01
N ILE A 418 0.86 -29.69 7.14
CA ILE A 418 -0.39 -30.43 6.85
C ILE A 418 -0.08 -31.68 6.03
N GLU A 419 0.89 -31.61 5.12
CA GLU A 419 1.29 -32.74 4.28
C GLU A 419 1.84 -33.87 5.13
N LYS A 420 2.76 -33.56 6.05
CA LYS A 420 3.33 -34.55 6.97
C LYS A 420 2.29 -35.11 7.93
N ARG A 421 1.39 -34.26 8.45
CA ARG A 421 0.44 -34.65 9.49
C ARG A 421 -0.67 -35.55 8.96
N PHE A 422 -1.17 -35.30 7.76
CA PHE A 422 -2.26 -36.07 7.17
C PHE A 422 -1.79 -37.06 6.09
N GLY A 423 -0.50 -37.10 5.78
CA GLY A 423 0.06 -38.00 4.77
C GLY A 423 -0.44 -37.69 3.35
N VAL A 424 -0.80 -36.43 3.09
CA VAL A 424 -1.36 -36.00 1.80
C VAL A 424 -0.27 -35.32 0.99
N THR A 425 -0.04 -35.79 -0.24
CA THR A 425 0.82 -35.12 -1.20
C THR A 425 0.03 -34.02 -1.91
N VAL A 426 0.38 -32.76 -1.66
CA VAL A 426 -0.22 -31.63 -2.37
C VAL A 426 0.37 -31.57 -3.78
N PRO A 427 -0.46 -31.44 -4.84
CA PRO A 427 0.03 -31.25 -6.18
C PRO A 427 0.89 -29.98 -6.26
N SER A 428 2.08 -30.07 -6.84
CA SER A 428 2.88 -28.89 -7.19
C SER A 428 2.11 -28.00 -8.16
N ALA A 429 2.28 -26.67 -8.04
CA ALA A 429 1.71 -25.71 -8.99
C ALA A 429 1.99 -26.13 -10.44
N SER A 430 1.02 -25.91 -11.32
CA SER A 430 1.13 -26.25 -12.73
C SER A 430 2.38 -25.64 -13.38
N GLN A 431 3.21 -26.47 -14.03
CA GLN A 431 4.35 -26.00 -14.85
C GLN A 431 3.91 -25.41 -16.21
N ARG A 432 2.60 -25.29 -16.46
CA ARG A 432 2.09 -24.72 -17.70
C ARG A 432 2.20 -23.20 -17.67
N ALA A 433 2.68 -22.62 -18.76
CA ALA A 433 2.69 -21.18 -18.94
C ALA A 433 1.26 -20.61 -18.81
N TYR A 434 1.13 -19.56 -18.01
CA TYR A 434 -0.14 -18.88 -17.77
C TYR A 434 -0.58 -18.04 -18.98
N PRO A 435 -1.88 -17.99 -19.30
CA PRO A 435 -2.40 -17.08 -20.32
C PRO A 435 -2.05 -15.62 -19.98
N THR A 436 -1.59 -14.87 -20.99
CA THR A 436 -1.23 -13.46 -20.84
C THR A 436 -2.01 -12.55 -21.79
N PHE A 437 -2.43 -11.40 -21.27
CA PHE A 437 -3.18 -10.38 -22.00
C PHE A 437 -2.51 -9.00 -21.83
N PRO A 438 -2.66 -8.07 -22.78
CA PRO A 438 -2.13 -6.72 -22.61
C PRO A 438 -2.91 -5.94 -21.54
N PHE A 439 -2.21 -5.34 -20.57
CA PHE A 439 -2.81 -4.38 -19.64
C PHE A 439 -2.82 -2.99 -20.31
N ARG A 440 -3.80 -2.75 -21.17
CA ARG A 440 -3.95 -1.44 -21.83
C ARG A 440 -4.42 -0.41 -20.81
N ARG A 441 -3.62 0.62 -20.52
CA ARG A 441 -4.16 1.84 -19.90
C ARG A 441 -5.24 2.40 -20.82
N GLY A 442 -6.42 2.69 -20.28
CA GLY A 442 -7.56 3.17 -21.05
C GLY A 442 -7.12 4.33 -21.93
N GLY A 443 -7.36 4.19 -23.24
CA GLY A 443 -7.00 5.21 -24.21
C GLY A 443 -7.77 6.49 -23.95
N SER A 444 -7.08 7.50 -23.44
CA SER A 444 -7.28 8.88 -23.87
C SER A 444 -6.02 9.67 -23.52
N ARG A 445 -5.62 10.48 -24.50
CA ARG A 445 -4.59 11.51 -24.43
C ARG A 445 -4.72 12.41 -23.20
#